data_AF-A0A968CQK4-F1
#
_entry.id   AF-A0A968CQK4-F1
#
_cell.length_a   1.000
_cell.length_b   1.000
_cell.length_c   1.000
_cell.angle_alpha   90.00
_cell.angle_beta   90.00
_cell.angle_gamma   90.00
#
_symmetry.space_group_name_H-M   'P 1'
#
loop_
_entity.id
_entity.type
_entity.pdbx_description
1 polymer ?
#
loop_
_entity_poly.entity_id
_entity_poly.type
_entity_poly.pdbx_seq_one_letter_code
_entity_poly.pdbx_strand_id
1 'polypeptide(L)' 'RTHGIWAEPTTFGLKLATWAFELDRDRARLEQAVATAGVGKISGAVGTYAHLPSEIEQYVCDSLGLQVEPASSQ' A
#
# COMPACT_ATOMS: atom_id res chain seq x y z
N ARG A 1 25.15 22.60 6.86
CA ARG A 1 26.13 21.69 7.48
C ARG A 1 26.21 20.44 6.62
N THR A 2 27.41 19.95 6.36
CA THR A 2 27.68 18.65 5.74
C THR A 2 28.68 17.94 6.64
N HIS A 3 28.51 16.64 6.90
CA HIS A 3 29.29 15.90 7.90
C HIS A 3 29.37 16.59 9.29
N GLY A 4 28.33 17.34 9.67
CA GLY A 4 28.31 18.11 10.92
C GLY A 4 29.09 19.43 10.90
N ILE A 5 29.90 19.70 9.88
CA ILE A 5 30.74 20.91 9.75
C ILE A 5 29.96 22.05 9.10
N TRP A 6 30.32 23.29 9.43
CA TRP A 6 29.78 24.49 8.79
C TRP A 6 30.00 24.45 7.28
N ALA A 7 28.94 24.76 6.55
CA ALA A 7 28.96 24.92 5.11
C ALA A 7 28.42 26.32 4.82
N GLU A 8 27.51 26.46 3.88
CA GLU A 8 26.89 27.76 3.56
C GLU A 8 25.61 28.02 4.38
N PRO A 9 25.22 29.31 4.53
CA PRO A 9 23.93 29.68 5.09
C PRO A 9 22.76 29.10 4.31
N THR A 10 21.69 28.79 5.02
CA THR A 10 20.40 28.35 4.46
C THR A 10 19.30 28.79 5.42
N THR A 11 18.03 28.58 5.06
CA THR A 11 16.89 28.87 5.95
C THR A 11 16.39 27.60 6.62
N PHE A 12 15.88 27.73 7.84
CA PHE A 12 15.21 26.62 8.50
C PHE A 12 13.94 26.18 7.75
N GLY A 13 13.26 27.14 7.09
CA GLY A 13 12.13 26.86 6.22
C GLY A 13 12.49 25.92 5.06
N LEU A 14 13.66 26.07 4.43
CA LEU A 14 14.11 25.16 3.39
C LEU A 14 14.29 23.72 3.91
N LYS A 15 14.80 23.56 5.14
CA LYS A 15 14.91 22.24 5.79
C LYS A 15 13.54 21.60 6.05
N LEU A 16 12.58 22.37 6.56
CA LEU A 16 11.21 21.88 6.77
C LEU A 16 10.54 21.52 5.44
N ALA A 17 10.75 22.30 4.38
CA ALA A 17 10.21 22.01 3.05
C ALA A 17 10.76 20.70 2.48
N THR A 18 12.04 20.39 2.69
CA THR A 18 12.61 19.09 2.31
C THR A 18 11.85 17.93 2.96
N TRP A 19 11.58 18.01 4.27
CA TRP A 19 10.81 16.98 4.99
C TRP A 19 9.36 16.92 4.53
N ALA A 20 8.71 18.07 4.32
CA ALA A 20 7.32 18.12 3.87
C ALA A 20 7.13 17.41 2.51
N PHE A 21 8.02 17.67 1.54
CA PHE A 21 7.97 17.00 0.25
C PHE A 21 8.40 15.53 0.32
N GLU A 22 9.22 15.14 1.30
CA GLU A 22 9.51 13.73 1.56
C GLU A 22 8.27 12.99 2.06
N LEU A 23 7.57 13.55 3.05
CA LEU A 23 6.32 13.01 3.57
C LEU A 23 5.21 12.95 2.52
N ASP A 24 5.12 13.93 1.62
CA ASP A 24 4.15 13.91 0.51
C ASP A 24 4.39 12.72 -0.44
N ARG A 25 5.66 12.45 -0.78
CA ARG A 25 6.01 11.26 -1.56
C ARG A 25 5.72 9.96 -0.80
N ASP A 26 6.01 9.92 0.49
CA ASP A 26 5.76 8.75 1.34
C ASP A 26 4.26 8.48 1.51
N ARG A 27 3.44 9.53 1.56
CA ARG A 27 1.99 9.39 1.55
C ARG A 27 1.51 8.65 0.30
N ALA A 28 1.96 9.05 -0.88
CA ALA A 28 1.59 8.36 -2.13
C ALA A 28 2.04 6.90 -2.14
N ARG A 29 3.24 6.62 -1.62
CA ARG A 29 3.76 5.24 -1.47
C ARG A 29 2.89 4.42 -0.52
N LEU A 30 2.47 5.00 0.59
CA LEU A 30 1.62 4.33 1.58
C LEU A 30 0.23 4.05 1.00
N GLU A 31 -0.38 5.01 0.31
CA GLU A 31 -1.67 4.84 -0.37
C GLU A 31 -1.59 3.67 -1.38
N GLN A 32 -0.53 3.59 -2.17
CA GLN A 32 -0.29 2.48 -3.09
C GLN A 32 -0.08 1.14 -2.38
N ALA A 33 0.70 1.13 -1.30
CA ALA A 33 0.96 -0.08 -0.52
C ALA A 33 -0.33 -0.63 0.10
N VAL A 34 -1.18 0.26 0.66
CA VAL A 34 -2.49 -0.11 1.21
C VAL A 34 -3.41 -0.64 0.11
N ALA A 35 -3.50 0.02 -1.03
CA ALA A 35 -4.32 -0.45 -2.16
C ALA A 35 -3.87 -1.82 -2.67
N THR A 36 -2.55 -2.07 -2.73
CA THR A 36 -1.98 -3.34 -3.20
C THR A 36 -2.18 -4.47 -2.19
N ALA A 37 -2.09 -4.17 -0.89
CA ALA A 37 -2.33 -5.16 0.16
C ALA A 37 -3.82 -5.40 0.44
N GLY A 38 -4.71 -4.51 -0.03
CA GLY A 38 -6.15 -4.56 0.16
C GLY A 38 -6.88 -5.58 -0.71
N VAL A 39 -6.33 -6.78 -0.84
CA VAL A 39 -6.90 -7.90 -1.62
C VAL A 39 -7.20 -9.10 -0.71
N GLY A 40 -8.28 -9.83 -1.02
CA GLY A 40 -8.67 -11.06 -0.35
C GLY A 40 -8.70 -12.25 -1.31
N LYS A 41 -8.66 -13.47 -0.76
CA LYS A 41 -8.88 -14.72 -1.49
C LYS A 41 -9.68 -15.75 -0.69
N ILE A 42 -10.67 -16.38 -1.31
CA ILE A 42 -11.48 -17.50 -0.83
C ILE A 42 -11.75 -18.47 -2.00
N SER A 43 -10.68 -18.82 -2.70
CA SER A 43 -10.71 -19.60 -3.95
C SER A 43 -10.44 -21.10 -3.76
N GLY A 44 -10.36 -21.56 -2.50
CA GLY A 44 -10.13 -22.96 -2.14
C GLY A 44 -8.65 -23.36 -2.07
N ALA A 45 -8.38 -24.66 -1.97
CA ALA A 45 -7.05 -25.20 -1.63
C ALA A 45 -5.94 -24.80 -2.60
N VAL A 46 -6.25 -24.65 -3.89
CA VAL A 46 -5.28 -24.32 -4.95
C VAL A 46 -5.81 -23.24 -5.90
N GLY A 47 -6.82 -22.46 -5.48
CA GLY A 47 -7.32 -21.34 -6.26
C GLY A 47 -8.27 -21.66 -7.41
N THR A 48 -8.84 -22.86 -7.44
CA THR A 48 -9.66 -23.36 -8.57
C THR A 48 -11.16 -23.28 -8.34
N TYR A 49 -11.62 -22.79 -7.18
CA TYR A 49 -13.05 -22.72 -6.82
C TYR A 49 -13.76 -24.09 -6.83
N ALA A 50 -13.02 -25.20 -6.71
CA ALA A 50 -13.56 -26.56 -6.85
C ALA A 50 -14.64 -26.94 -5.81
N HIS A 51 -14.64 -26.28 -4.66
CA HIS A 51 -15.56 -26.56 -3.54
C HIS A 51 -16.41 -25.36 -3.13
N LEU A 52 -16.19 -24.19 -3.73
CA LEU A 52 -16.88 -22.95 -3.38
C LEU A 52 -17.00 -22.06 -4.62
N PRO A 53 -18.20 -21.54 -4.92
CA PRO A 53 -18.40 -20.62 -6.03
C PRO A 53 -17.74 -19.25 -5.77
N SER A 54 -17.26 -18.58 -6.82
CA SER A 54 -16.51 -17.30 -6.71
C SER A 54 -17.36 -16.15 -6.18
N GLU A 55 -18.69 -16.24 -6.28
CA GLU A 55 -19.64 -15.28 -5.72
C GLU A 55 -19.52 -15.15 -4.20
N ILE A 56 -19.08 -16.20 -3.50
CA ILE A 56 -18.86 -16.15 -2.06
C ILE A 56 -17.61 -15.33 -1.73
N GLU A 57 -16.54 -15.48 -2.51
CA GLU A 57 -15.33 -14.68 -2.36
C GLU A 57 -15.63 -13.20 -2.58
N GLN A 58 -16.37 -12.87 -3.65
CA GLN A 58 -16.80 -11.51 -3.94
C GLN A 58 -17.62 -10.93 -2.79
N TYR A 59 -18.63 -11.66 -2.31
CA TYR A 59 -19.49 -11.22 -1.21
C TYR A 59 -18.69 -10.91 0.06
N VAL A 60 -17.72 -11.77 0.42
CA VAL A 60 -16.90 -11.56 1.62
C VAL A 60 -15.92 -10.41 1.42
N CYS A 61 -15.25 -10.32 0.27
CA CYS A 61 -14.32 -9.23 -0.01
C CYS A 61 -15.03 -7.87 0.01
N ASP A 62 -16.21 -7.76 -0.62
CA ASP A 62 -17.02 -6.54 -0.60
C ASP A 62 -17.44 -6.15 0.82
N SER A 63 -17.84 -7.14 1.63
CA SER A 63 -18.22 -6.92 3.04
C SER A 63 -17.04 -6.45 3.91
N LEU A 64 -15.81 -6.78 3.52
CA LEU A 64 -14.58 -6.40 4.21
C LEU A 64 -13.90 -5.16 3.59
N GLY A 65 -14.44 -4.61 2.49
CA GLY A 65 -13.83 -3.50 1.76
C GLY A 65 -12.52 -3.88 1.06
N LEU A 66 -12.36 -5.15 0.69
CA LEU A 66 -11.21 -5.69 -0.03
C LEU A 66 -11.56 -5.91 -1.51
N GLN A 67 -10.54 -5.85 -2.36
CA GLN A 67 -10.62 -6.33 -3.73
C GLN A 67 -10.43 -7.86 -3.77
N VAL A 68 -10.89 -8.52 -4.83
CA VAL A 68 -10.61 -9.95 -5.05
C VAL A 68 -9.27 -10.11 -5.76
N GLU A 69 -8.43 -11.04 -5.30
CA GLU A 69 -7.21 -11.46 -6.01
C GLU A 69 -7.58 -12.17 -7.32
N PRO A 70 -7.25 -11.63 -8.51
CA PRO A 70 -7.68 -12.19 -9.79
C PRO A 70 -7.18 -13.60 -10.07
N ALA A 71 -6.01 -13.98 -9.53
CA ALA A 71 -5.46 -15.31 -9.63
C ALA A 71 -4.70 -15.68 -8.35
N SER A 72 -5.27 -16.58 -7.56
CA SER A 72 -4.73 -16.96 -6.26
C SER A 72 -4.25 -18.41 -6.20
N SER A 73 -3.27 -18.69 -5.34
CA SER A 73 -2.87 -20.03 -4.89
C SER A 73 -3.01 -20.12 -3.37
N GLN A 74 -2.69 -21.25 -2.72
CA GLN A 74 -2.50 -21.30 -1.25
C GLN A 74 -1.39 -20.36 -0.80
#